data_AF-A0A9X3X4U0-F1
#
_entry.id   AF-A0A9X3X4U0-F1
#
_cell.length_a   1.000
_cell.length_b   1.000
_cell.length_c   1.000
_cell.angle_alpha   90.00
_cell.angle_beta   90.00
_cell.angle_gamma   90.00
#
_symmetry.space_group_name_H-M   'P 1'
#
loop_
_entity.id
_entity.type
_entity.pdbx_description
1 polymer ?
#
loop_
_entity_poly.entity_id
_entity_poly.type
_entity_poly.pdbx_seq_one_letter_code
_entity_poly.pdbx_strand_id
1 'polypeptide(L)'
;MDLRALPPDVLLVLLAAAALLALVQTARIAWRGFWRRRTIAVRRERGAAGELRAEGLLRDLGFTILGRQVAVSYGVRVDGDPVAIDLRADYLVGWGDKRYVAEVKTGRAAPRIDTPGTRRQLLEYRIAFDVDGVLLVDAEAERVHAVEFPLGESESPRPSRLAWLLAGVAIGAIAATTVRFAL
;
A
#
# COMPACT_ATOMS: atom_id res chain seq x y z
N MET A 1 -39.53 -23.93 -35.14
CA MET A 1 -39.24 -23.76 -36.58
C MET A 1 -38.52 -25.00 -37.06
N ASP A 2 -39.07 -25.68 -38.05
CA ASP A 2 -38.43 -26.87 -38.64
C ASP A 2 -37.31 -26.41 -39.58
N LEU A 3 -36.05 -26.60 -39.16
CA LEU A 3 -34.87 -26.19 -39.92
C LEU A 3 -34.75 -26.93 -41.26
N ARG A 4 -35.48 -28.04 -41.42
CA ARG A 4 -35.51 -28.84 -42.65
C ARG A 4 -36.42 -28.25 -43.74
N ALA A 5 -37.26 -27.26 -43.40
CA ALA A 5 -38.15 -26.59 -44.34
C ALA A 5 -37.51 -25.35 -44.99
N LEU A 6 -36.28 -24.98 -44.61
CA LEU A 6 -35.58 -23.82 -45.15
C LEU A 6 -34.90 -24.16 -46.49
N PRO A 7 -34.91 -23.25 -47.48
CA PRO A 7 -34.14 -23.38 -48.70
C PRO A 7 -32.64 -23.56 -48.39
N PRO A 8 -31.91 -24.45 -49.10
CA PRO A 8 -30.49 -24.73 -48.84
C PRO A 8 -29.58 -23.49 -48.93
N ASP A 9 -29.91 -22.54 -49.80
CA ASP A 9 -29.25 -21.25 -49.96
C ASP A 9 -29.37 -20.37 -48.71
N VAL A 10 -30.56 -20.34 -48.08
CA VAL A 10 -30.77 -19.61 -46.83
C VAL A 10 -29.94 -20.23 -45.70
N LEU A 11 -29.87 -21.56 -45.63
CA LEU A 11 -29.05 -22.26 -44.64
C LEU A 11 -27.56 -21.94 -44.82
N LEU A 12 -27.07 -21.93 -46.07
CA LEU A 12 -25.68 -21.57 -46.39
C LEU A 12 -25.35 -20.13 -45.97
N VAL A 13 -26.25 -19.17 -46.23
CA VAL A 13 -26.07 -17.77 -45.83
C VAL A 13 -26.01 -17.63 -44.31
N LEU A 14 -26.88 -18.32 -43.57
CA LEU A 14 -26.87 -18.30 -42.10
C LEU A 14 -25.59 -18.92 -41.52
N LEU A 15 -25.13 -20.03 -42.08
CA LEU A 15 -23.87 -20.66 -41.67
C LEU A 15 -22.66 -19.76 -41.96
N ALA A 16 -22.62 -19.13 -43.13
CA ALA A 16 -21.57 -18.18 -43.50
C ALA A 16 -21.56 -16.96 -42.57
N ALA A 17 -22.73 -16.42 -42.24
CA ALA A 17 -22.86 -15.30 -41.30
C ALA A 17 -22.41 -15.68 -39.88
N ALA A 18 -22.80 -16.86 -39.40
CA ALA A 18 -22.37 -17.37 -38.09
C ALA A 18 -20.84 -17.61 -38.05
N ALA A 19 -20.27 -18.17 -39.11
CA ALA A 19 -18.83 -18.38 -39.24
C ALA A 19 -18.07 -17.04 -39.26
N LEU A 20 -18.57 -16.04 -39.98
CA LEU A 20 -17.97 -14.71 -40.02
C LEU A 20 -18.02 -14.03 -38.65
N LEU A 21 -19.15 -14.10 -37.93
CA LEU A 21 -19.28 -13.57 -36.58
C LEU A 21 -18.30 -14.25 -35.61
N ALA A 22 -18.18 -15.58 -35.65
CA ALA A 22 -17.24 -16.33 -34.83
C ALA A 22 -15.78 -15.93 -35.14
N LEU A 23 -15.43 -15.74 -36.42
CA LEU A 23 -14.10 -15.30 -36.83
C LEU A 23 -13.79 -13.89 -36.30
N VAL A 24 -14.70 -12.93 -36.47
CA VAL A 24 -14.55 -11.55 -35.98
C VAL A 24 -14.43 -11.53 -34.46
N GLN A 25 -15.25 -12.29 -33.74
CA GLN A 25 -15.21 -12.38 -32.29
C GLN A 25 -13.89 -12.98 -31.80
N THR A 26 -13.41 -14.05 -32.45
CA THR A 26 -12.13 -14.69 -32.13
C THR A 26 -10.96 -13.73 -32.37
N ALA A 27 -10.95 -13.05 -33.52
CA ALA A 27 -9.95 -12.04 -33.83
C ALA A 27 -9.95 -10.88 -32.80
N ARG A 28 -11.14 -10.40 -32.40
CA ARG A 28 -11.29 -9.34 -31.38
C ARG A 28 -10.76 -9.77 -30.02
N ILE A 29 -11.04 -11.01 -29.58
CA ILE A 29 -10.56 -11.55 -28.31
C ILE A 29 -9.03 -11.74 -28.35
N ALA A 30 -8.52 -12.31 -29.44
CA ALA A 30 -7.09 -12.51 -29.64
C ALA A 30 -6.33 -11.17 -29.66
N TRP A 31 -6.85 -10.17 -30.38
CA TRP A 31 -6.32 -8.82 -30.41
C TRP A 31 -6.30 -8.21 -29.01
N ARG A 32 -7.44 -8.16 -28.31
CA ARG A 32 -7.51 -7.65 -26.93
C ARG A 32 -6.56 -8.37 -25.98
N GLY A 33 -6.43 -9.69 -26.13
CA GLY A 33 -5.48 -10.51 -25.38
C GLY A 33 -4.03 -10.14 -25.66
N PHE A 34 -3.66 -9.94 -26.93
CA PHE A 34 -2.32 -9.52 -27.35
C PHE A 34 -1.97 -8.13 -26.79
N TRP A 35 -2.86 -7.14 -26.95
CA TRP A 35 -2.64 -5.80 -26.41
C TRP A 35 -2.56 -5.79 -24.89
N ARG A 36 -3.38 -6.59 -24.20
CA ARG A 36 -3.30 -6.75 -22.75
C ARG A 36 -1.97 -7.36 -22.32
N ARG A 37 -1.52 -8.42 -22.98
CA ARG A 37 -0.22 -9.08 -22.72
C ARG A 37 0.94 -8.11 -22.94
N ARG A 38 0.95 -7.37 -24.05
CA ARG A 38 1.97 -6.38 -24.37
C ARG A 38 1.99 -5.24 -23.34
N THR A 39 0.82 -4.75 -22.93
CA THR A 39 0.73 -3.70 -21.90
C THR A 39 1.26 -4.18 -20.55
N ILE A 40 0.93 -5.41 -20.15
CA ILE A 40 1.46 -6.01 -18.91
C ILE A 40 2.97 -6.20 -19.00
N ALA A 41 3.49 -6.69 -20.13
CA ALA A 41 4.93 -6.87 -20.34
C ALA A 41 5.68 -5.54 -20.21
N VAL A 42 5.24 -4.49 -20.91
CA VAL A 42 5.84 -3.15 -20.83
C VAL A 42 5.78 -2.59 -19.40
N ARG A 43 4.69 -2.82 -18.67
CA ARG A 43 4.59 -2.40 -17.25
C ARG A 43 5.55 -3.16 -16.34
N ARG A 44 5.73 -4.46 -16.57
CA ARG A 44 6.70 -5.29 -15.83
C ARG A 44 8.13 -4.86 -16.08
N GLU A 45 8.50 -4.63 -17.34
CA GLU A 45 9.83 -4.14 -17.71
C GLU A 45 10.12 -2.78 -17.07
N ARG A 46 9.15 -1.85 -17.08
CA ARG A 46 9.29 -0.56 -16.40
C ARG A 46 9.40 -0.70 -14.88
N GLY A 47 8.64 -1.62 -14.28
CA GLY A 47 8.74 -1.95 -12.86
C GLY A 47 10.13 -2.45 -12.50
N ALA A 48 10.64 -3.44 -13.23
CA ALA A 48 11.98 -3.99 -13.04
C ALA A 48 13.09 -2.92 -13.21
N ALA A 49 12.97 -2.05 -14.20
CA ALA A 49 13.90 -0.94 -14.39
C ALA A 49 13.81 0.12 -13.27
N GLY A 50 12.63 0.28 -12.66
CA GLY A 50 12.44 1.12 -11.47
C GLY A 50 13.06 0.49 -10.22
N GLU A 51 12.85 -0.81 -10.02
CA GLU A 51 13.44 -1.57 -8.92
C GLU A 51 14.98 -1.53 -8.95
N LEU A 52 15.60 -1.71 -10.12
CA LEU A 52 17.07 -1.62 -10.27
C LEU A 52 17.61 -0.22 -9.93
N ARG A 53 16.91 0.84 -10.38
CA ARG A 53 17.28 2.22 -10.06
C ARG A 53 17.13 2.53 -8.58
N ALA A 54 16.04 2.07 -7.97
CA ALA A 54 15.82 2.20 -6.52
C ALA A 54 16.93 1.51 -5.71
N GLU A 55 17.34 0.31 -6.13
CA GLU A 55 18.41 -0.42 -5.47
C GLU A 55 19.75 0.31 -5.57
N GLY A 56 20.07 0.89 -6.73
CA GLY A 56 21.23 1.76 -6.91
C GLY A 56 21.18 2.98 -5.99
N LEU A 57 20.08 3.72 -6.02
CA LEU A 57 19.86 4.89 -5.16
C LEU A 57 20.02 4.57 -3.67
N LEU A 58 19.44 3.46 -3.20
CA LEU A 58 19.58 3.02 -1.82
C LEU A 58 21.04 2.76 -1.46
N ARG A 59 21.80 2.09 -2.33
CA ARG A 59 23.24 1.88 -2.11
C ARG A 59 24.03 3.17 -2.11
N ASP A 60 23.75 4.08 -3.04
CA ASP A 60 24.44 5.36 -3.14
C ASP A 60 24.20 6.23 -1.90
N LEU A 61 23.03 6.09 -1.28
CA LEU A 61 22.69 6.72 0.01
C LEU A 61 23.25 5.97 1.24
N GLY A 62 24.01 4.89 1.04
CA GLY A 62 24.69 4.14 2.10
C GLY A 62 23.85 3.03 2.75
N PHE A 63 22.70 2.68 2.19
CA PHE A 63 21.93 1.52 2.67
C PHE A 63 22.56 0.21 2.18
N THR A 64 22.57 -0.80 3.06
CA THR A 64 22.93 -2.16 2.70
C THR A 64 21.68 -2.94 2.30
N ILE A 65 21.65 -3.54 1.11
CA ILE A 65 20.53 -4.40 0.68
C ILE A 65 20.63 -5.74 1.40
N LEU A 66 19.72 -6.00 2.33
CA LEU A 66 19.65 -7.25 3.11
C LEU A 66 18.83 -8.32 2.38
N GLY A 67 17.83 -7.89 1.61
CA GLY A 67 17.00 -8.79 0.82
C GLY A 67 16.21 -8.05 -0.24
N ARG A 68 15.86 -8.77 -1.32
CA ARG A 68 15.00 -8.28 -2.38
C ARG A 68 13.70 -9.07 -2.35
N GLN A 69 12.59 -8.39 -2.59
CA GLN A 69 11.29 -9.00 -2.74
C GLN A 69 10.95 -9.94 -1.57
N VAL A 70 11.26 -9.49 -0.36
CA VAL A 70 11.23 -10.27 0.89
C VAL A 70 9.79 -10.54 1.27
N ALA A 71 9.48 -11.82 1.49
CA ALA A 71 8.16 -12.26 1.92
C ALA A 71 8.17 -12.61 3.41
N VAL A 72 7.08 -12.27 4.09
CA VAL A 72 6.77 -12.67 5.46
C VAL A 72 5.31 -13.14 5.51
N SER A 73 4.99 -13.94 6.51
CA SER A 73 3.61 -14.30 6.83
C SER A 73 3.33 -13.87 8.26
N TYR A 74 2.22 -13.17 8.48
CA TYR A 74 1.81 -12.73 9.81
C TYR A 74 0.38 -13.18 10.12
N GLY A 75 0.13 -13.49 11.39
CA GLY A 75 -1.16 -13.99 11.85
C GLY A 75 -2.07 -12.86 12.31
N VAL A 76 -3.33 -12.90 11.88
CA VAL A 76 -4.44 -12.14 12.48
C VAL A 76 -5.48 -13.11 13.04
N ARG A 77 -6.41 -12.61 13.87
CA ARG A 77 -7.56 -13.38 14.31
C ARG A 77 -8.84 -12.71 13.85
N VAL A 78 -9.73 -13.48 13.21
CA VAL A 78 -11.06 -13.03 12.80
C VAL A 78 -12.06 -13.85 13.61
N ASP A 79 -12.80 -13.19 14.49
CA ASP A 79 -13.75 -13.85 15.41
C ASP A 79 -13.13 -15.00 16.25
N GLY A 80 -11.83 -14.88 16.55
CA GLY A 80 -11.06 -15.87 17.30
C GLY A 80 -10.27 -16.84 16.42
N ASP A 81 -10.64 -16.99 15.14
CA ASP A 81 -10.00 -17.92 14.22
C ASP A 81 -8.70 -17.34 13.65
N PRO A 82 -7.58 -18.09 13.68
CA PRO A 82 -6.33 -17.64 13.13
C PRO A 82 -6.39 -17.60 11.60
N VAL A 83 -5.95 -16.49 11.02
CA VAL A 83 -5.79 -16.29 9.58
C VAL A 83 -4.37 -15.83 9.32
N ALA A 84 -3.64 -16.56 8.48
CA ALA A 84 -2.31 -16.15 8.01
C ALA A 84 -2.44 -15.25 6.79
N ILE A 85 -1.70 -14.14 6.79
CA ILE A 85 -1.64 -13.19 5.68
C ILE A 85 -0.20 -13.13 5.19
N ASP A 86 -0.02 -13.40 3.90
CA ASP A 86 1.27 -13.29 3.24
C ASP A 86 1.48 -11.86 2.74
N LEU A 87 2.64 -11.31 3.06
CA LEU A 87 3.02 -9.95 2.72
C LEU A 87 4.40 -9.95 2.09
N ARG A 88 4.57 -9.16 1.03
CA ARG A 88 5.84 -9.02 0.31
C ARG A 88 6.23 -7.56 0.20
N ALA A 89 7.49 -7.27 0.48
CA ALA A 89 8.08 -5.95 0.35
C ALA A 89 9.17 -5.95 -0.72
N ASP A 90 9.38 -4.83 -1.40
CA ASP A 90 10.35 -4.75 -2.50
C ASP A 90 11.79 -4.94 -2.02
N TYR A 91 12.15 -4.34 -0.89
CA TYR A 91 13.46 -4.53 -0.29
C TYR A 91 13.41 -4.53 1.24
N LEU A 92 14.33 -5.28 1.82
CA LEU A 92 14.75 -5.13 3.21
C LEU A 92 16.16 -4.55 3.19
N VAL A 93 16.38 -3.44 3.89
CA VAL A 93 17.65 -2.73 3.89
C VAL A 93 18.13 -2.43 5.31
N GLY A 94 19.44 -2.30 5.47
CA GLY A 94 20.09 -1.91 6.72
C GLY A 94 20.75 -0.54 6.59
N TRP A 95 20.73 0.23 7.68
CA TRP A 95 21.49 1.46 7.83
C TRP A 95 22.04 1.53 9.25
N GLY A 96 23.35 1.33 9.40
CA GLY A 96 23.95 1.10 10.71
C GLY A 96 23.40 -0.16 11.37
N ASP A 97 22.90 -0.02 12.59
CA ASP A 97 22.25 -1.06 13.39
C ASP A 97 20.74 -1.20 13.10
N LYS A 98 20.17 -0.29 12.30
CA LYS A 98 18.75 -0.26 12.00
C LYS A 98 18.40 -1.01 10.73
N ARG A 99 17.19 -1.57 10.70
CA ARG A 99 16.58 -2.25 9.54
C ARG A 99 15.34 -1.49 9.07
N TYR A 100 15.14 -1.48 7.76
CA TYR A 100 14.01 -0.83 7.13
C TYR A 100 13.42 -1.70 6.03
N VAL A 101 12.10 -1.68 5.91
CA VAL A 101 11.42 -2.11 4.69
C VAL A 101 11.44 -0.93 3.71
N ALA A 102 11.82 -1.14 2.45
CA ALA A 102 11.72 -0.11 1.41
C ALA A 102 10.72 -0.51 0.32
N GLU A 103 9.72 0.35 0.10
CA GLU A 103 8.70 0.23 -0.93
C GLU A 103 9.05 1.15 -2.11
N VAL A 104 9.11 0.60 -3.32
CA VAL A 104 9.48 1.35 -4.53
C VAL A 104 8.22 1.76 -5.29
N LYS A 105 8.09 3.05 -5.57
CA LYS A 105 7.06 3.57 -6.49
C LYS A 105 7.74 4.20 -7.71
N THR A 106 7.17 3.94 -8.88
CA THR A 106 7.59 4.54 -10.16
C THR A 106 6.45 5.36 -10.76
N GLY A 107 6.75 6.53 -11.34
CA GLY A 107 5.82 7.33 -12.13
C GLY A 107 5.39 8.64 -11.48
N ARG A 108 4.67 9.48 -12.23
CA ARG A 108 4.05 10.76 -11.75
C ARG A 108 3.10 10.62 -10.56
N ALA A 109 2.69 9.40 -10.22
CA ALA A 109 2.05 9.08 -8.95
C ALA A 109 3.11 8.78 -7.88
N ALA A 110 4.14 9.65 -7.84
CA ALA A 110 5.19 9.73 -6.83
C ALA A 110 4.62 9.47 -5.44
N PRO A 111 5.38 8.86 -4.54
CA PRO A 111 4.81 8.10 -3.46
C PRO A 111 4.09 9.00 -2.46
N ARG A 112 2.77 9.01 -2.58
CA ARG A 112 1.91 9.96 -1.91
C ARG A 112 1.47 9.36 -0.59
N ILE A 113 2.22 9.69 0.47
CA ILE A 113 1.85 9.35 1.86
C ILE A 113 0.47 9.89 2.24
N ASP A 114 -0.06 10.89 1.52
CA ASP A 114 -1.42 11.40 1.72
C ASP A 114 -2.52 10.49 1.15
N THR A 115 -2.17 9.46 0.36
CA THR A 115 -3.14 8.43 -0.07
C THR A 115 -3.40 7.41 1.03
N PRO A 116 -4.67 7.07 1.34
CA PRO A 116 -4.99 6.06 2.35
C PRO A 116 -4.39 4.68 2.05
N GLY A 117 -4.32 4.27 0.78
CA GLY A 117 -3.75 2.99 0.38
C GLY A 117 -2.28 2.86 0.74
N THR A 118 -1.47 3.87 0.40
CA THR A 118 -0.03 3.87 0.72
C THR A 118 0.20 3.88 2.23
N ARG A 119 -0.53 4.70 3.00
CA ARG A 119 -0.37 4.69 4.48
C ARG A 119 -0.70 3.35 5.11
N ARG A 120 -1.80 2.72 4.69
CA ARG A 120 -2.20 1.40 5.22
C ARG A 120 -1.14 0.35 4.89
N GLN A 121 -0.64 0.34 3.66
CA GLN A 121 0.41 -0.58 3.22
C GLN A 121 1.70 -0.40 4.03
N LEU A 122 2.19 0.84 4.18
CA LEU A 122 3.41 1.11 4.95
C LEU A 122 3.24 0.80 6.45
N LEU A 123 2.06 1.07 7.02
CA LEU A 123 1.75 0.69 8.39
C LEU A 123 1.76 -0.84 8.57
N GLU A 124 1.19 -1.57 7.62
CA GLU A 124 1.22 -3.04 7.61
C GLU A 124 2.66 -3.56 7.59
N TYR A 125 3.53 -2.99 6.74
CA TYR A 125 4.96 -3.33 6.76
C TYR A 125 5.60 -3.08 8.14
N ARG A 126 5.33 -1.92 8.76
CA ARG A 126 5.89 -1.59 10.07
C ARG A 126 5.45 -2.55 11.18
N ILE A 127 4.27 -3.16 11.05
CA ILE A 127 3.72 -4.12 12.02
C ILE A 127 4.19 -5.55 11.73
N ALA A 128 4.19 -5.96 10.45
CA ALA A 128 4.46 -7.33 10.05
C ALA A 128 5.95 -7.67 9.95
N PHE A 129 6.79 -6.69 9.63
CA PHE A 129 8.25 -6.87 9.60
C PHE A 129 8.87 -6.39 10.91
N ASP A 130 9.86 -7.15 11.39
CA ASP A 130 10.71 -6.77 12.53
C ASP A 130 11.76 -5.74 12.06
N VAL A 131 11.32 -4.49 11.88
CA VAL A 131 12.10 -3.36 11.37
C VAL A 131 11.87 -2.10 12.19
N ASP A 132 12.84 -1.19 12.14
CA ASP A 132 12.82 0.08 12.87
C ASP A 132 11.93 1.12 12.17
N GLY A 133 11.87 1.07 10.83
CA GLY A 133 11.07 1.99 10.04
C GLY A 133 10.77 1.49 8.63
N VAL A 134 10.09 2.33 7.85
CA VAL A 134 9.76 2.05 6.46
C VAL A 134 10.26 3.19 5.58
N LEU A 135 10.84 2.86 4.44
CA LEU A 135 11.31 3.80 3.43
C LEU A 135 10.36 3.78 2.25
N LEU A 136 10.11 4.96 1.73
CA LEU A 136 9.30 5.20 0.57
C LEU A 136 10.19 5.76 -0.53
N VAL A 137 10.46 4.93 -1.54
CA VAL A 137 11.47 5.21 -2.56
C VAL A 137 10.80 5.64 -3.86
N ASP A 138 11.12 6.85 -4.30
CA ASP A 138 10.79 7.35 -5.63
C ASP A 138 12.00 7.17 -6.55
N ALA A 139 11.94 6.12 -7.37
CA ALA A 139 13.02 5.77 -8.28
C ALA A 139 13.11 6.71 -9.51
N GLU A 140 12.09 7.54 -9.77
CA GLU A 140 12.12 8.51 -10.86
C GLU A 140 12.61 9.88 -10.40
N ALA A 141 12.19 10.32 -9.22
CA ALA A 141 12.64 11.58 -8.64
C ALA A 141 13.95 11.46 -7.83
N GLU A 142 14.50 10.25 -7.70
CA GLU A 142 15.69 9.93 -6.91
C GLU A 142 15.59 10.40 -5.45
N ARG A 143 14.43 10.13 -4.83
CA ARG A 143 14.16 10.50 -3.45
C ARG A 143 13.83 9.28 -2.60
N VAL A 144 14.35 9.29 -1.37
CA VAL A 144 14.02 8.31 -0.33
C VAL A 144 13.45 9.07 0.85
N HIS A 145 12.24 8.73 1.24
CA HIS A 145 11.59 9.30 2.41
C HIS A 145 11.49 8.24 3.51
N ALA A 146 12.03 8.52 4.68
CA ALA A 146 11.74 7.73 5.87
C ALA A 146 10.32 8.06 6.35
N VAL A 147 9.53 7.02 6.59
CA VAL A 147 8.18 7.11 7.12
C VAL A 147 8.18 6.46 8.49
N GLU A 148 8.01 7.29 9.51
CA GLU A 148 7.95 6.87 10.90
C GLU A 148 6.49 6.79 11.35
N PHE A 149 6.14 5.66 11.96
CA PHE A 149 4.86 5.49 12.63
C PHE A 149 5.13 5.48 14.14
N PRO A 150 4.68 6.49 14.91
CA PRO A 150 4.85 6.53 16.36
C PRO A 150 3.89 5.54 17.04
N LEU A 151 4.14 4.25 16.85
CA LEU A 151 3.33 3.16 17.42
C LEU A 151 3.61 3.07 18.92
N GLY A 152 2.60 3.31 19.75
CA GLY A 152 2.70 3.21 21.21
C GLY A 152 2.93 4.55 21.93
N GLU A 153 3.24 5.62 21.21
CA GLU A 153 3.24 6.99 21.75
C GLU A 153 1.85 7.59 21.58
N SER A 154 0.93 7.26 22.50
CA SER A 154 -0.26 8.09 22.65
C SER A 154 0.17 9.41 23.28
N GLU A 155 0.38 10.43 22.45
CA GLU A 155 0.31 11.83 22.88
C GLU A 155 -1.14 12.18 23.23
N SER A 156 -1.73 11.48 24.20
CA SER A 156 -2.81 12.04 24.97
C SER A 156 -2.16 13.02 25.95
N PRO A 157 -2.47 14.33 25.91
CA PRO A 157 -2.00 15.25 26.94
C PRO A 157 -2.61 14.77 28.25
N ARG A 158 -1.85 13.99 29.03
CA ARG A 158 -2.25 13.67 30.39
C ARG A 158 -2.10 14.97 31.17
N PRO A 159 -3.19 15.62 31.61
CA PRO A 159 -3.06 16.84 32.39
C PRO A 159 -2.18 16.52 33.60
N SER A 160 -1.12 17.30 33.77
CA SER A 160 -0.16 17.04 34.84
C SER A 160 -0.90 17.04 36.18
N ARG A 161 -0.62 16.06 37.05
CA ARG A 161 -1.21 16.02 38.40
C ARG A 161 -0.98 17.34 39.15
N LEU A 162 0.12 18.02 38.84
CA LEU A 162 0.46 19.35 39.32
C LEU A 162 -0.54 20.43 38.87
N ALA A 163 -0.99 20.41 37.60
CA ALA A 163 -1.99 21.35 37.11
C ALA A 163 -3.33 21.19 37.84
N TRP A 164 -3.74 19.96 38.15
CA TRP A 164 -4.93 19.69 38.96
C TRP A 164 -4.78 20.12 40.42
N LEU A 165 -3.60 19.91 41.01
CA LEU A 165 -3.30 20.38 42.36
C LEU A 165 -3.33 21.91 42.44
N LEU A 166 -2.71 22.61 41.48
CA LEU A 166 -2.72 24.08 41.42
C LEU A 166 -4.12 24.64 41.19
N ALA A 167 -4.92 24.01 40.32
CA ALA A 167 -6.32 24.38 40.14
C ALA A 167 -7.13 24.19 41.44
N GLY A 168 -6.93 23.07 42.15
CA GLY A 168 -7.56 22.82 43.45
C GLY A 168 -7.18 23.84 44.51
N VAL A 169 -5.89 24.21 44.59
CA VAL A 169 -5.39 25.25 45.51
C VAL A 169 -5.99 26.61 45.18
N ALA A 170 -6.07 26.98 43.89
CA ALA A 170 -6.67 28.25 43.46
C ALA A 170 -8.17 28.32 43.81
N ILE A 171 -8.92 27.25 43.55
CA ILE A 171 -10.34 27.16 43.91
C ILE A 171 -10.52 27.25 45.43
N GLY A 172 -9.69 26.54 46.21
CA GLY A 172 -9.72 26.60 47.67
C GLY A 172 -9.41 28.00 48.22
N ALA A 173 -8.43 28.70 47.64
CA ALA A 173 -8.08 30.06 48.03
C ALA A 173 -9.21 31.06 47.73
N ILE A 174 -9.84 30.97 46.56
CA ILE A 174 -10.98 31.80 46.19
C ILE A 174 -12.15 31.57 47.16
N ALA A 175 -12.50 30.31 47.43
CA ALA A 175 -13.56 29.96 48.37
C ALA A 175 -13.28 30.49 49.79
N ALA A 176 -12.03 30.39 50.27
CA ALA A 176 -11.63 30.91 51.57
C ALA A 176 -11.74 32.45 51.64
N THR A 177 -11.39 33.16 50.56
CA THR A 177 -11.56 34.62 50.51
C THR A 177 -13.02 35.03 50.51
N THR A 178 -13.89 34.34 49.75
CA THR A 178 -15.32 34.67 49.73
C THR A 178 -16.02 34.42 51.07
N VAL A 179 -15.64 33.37 51.80
CA VAL A 179 -16.18 33.10 53.16
C VAL A 179 -15.71 34.16 54.15
N ARG A 180 -14.46 34.64 54.03
CA ARG A 180 -13.90 35.67 54.91
C ARG A 180 -14.49 37.07 54.70
N PHE A 181 -15.08 37.34 53.54
CA PHE A 181 -15.79 38.59 53.24
C PHE A 181 -17.32 38.51 53.47
N ALA A 182 -17.86 37.31 53.72
CA ALA A 182 -19.28 37.08 53.98
C ALA A 182 -19.64 36.91 55.47
N LEU A 183 -18.64 37.00 56.36
CA LEU A 183 -18.74 37.06 57.83
C LEU A 183 -18.38 38.46 58.31
#